data_AF-X1IVI8-F1
#
_entry.id   AF-X1IVI8-F1
#
_cell.length_a   1.000
_cell.length_b   1.000
_cell.length_c   1.000
_cell.angle_alpha   90.00
_cell.angle_beta   90.00
_cell.angle_gamma   90.00
#
_symmetry.space_group_name_H-M   'P 1'
#
loop_
_entity.id
_entity.type
_entity.pdbx_description
1 polymer ?
#
loop_
_entity_poly.entity_id
_entity_poly.type
_entity_poly.pdbx_seq_one_letter_code
_entity_poly.pdbx_strand_id
1 'polypeptide(L)'
;DDLIMLPAGLSKNPASHETVEKKMHYVKMKGNEVFKFAVKYMKRTTVKTLGKCNLSVEDIDCFIPHQANIRIISALIRVLKIKKDKVFVNLNKYGNTSAASVMIALDEAAKEGKIKNGDIVVLTSFGAGLTYGTIVLKW
;
A
#
# COMPACT_ATOMS: atom_id res chain seq x y z
N ASP A 1 2.27 7.86 20.56
CA ASP A 1 1.14 6.98 20.18
C ASP A 1 1.35 6.38 18.81
N ASP A 2 1.15 5.07 18.70
CA ASP A 2 1.18 4.35 17.44
C ASP A 2 0.02 4.79 16.53
N LEU A 3 0.30 4.92 15.22
CA LEU A 3 -0.74 5.32 14.26
C LEU A 3 -1.71 4.18 13.92
N ILE A 4 -1.26 2.93 14.03
CA ILE A 4 -2.04 1.71 13.84
C ILE A 4 -1.58 0.70 14.89
N MET A 5 -2.49 0.15 15.68
CA MET A 5 -2.14 -0.85 16.70
C MET A 5 -3.30 -1.79 17.02
N LEU A 6 -2.96 -2.94 17.60
CA LEU A 6 -3.90 -3.85 18.25
C LEU A 6 -3.64 -3.78 19.78
N PRO A 7 -4.54 -3.16 20.57
CA PRO A 7 -4.26 -2.90 21.98
C PRO A 7 -4.10 -4.13 22.89
N ALA A 8 -4.80 -5.23 22.61
CA ALA A 8 -4.73 -6.48 23.36
C ALA A 8 -4.83 -7.73 22.46
N GLY A 9 -4.57 -8.90 23.05
CA GLY A 9 -4.58 -10.20 22.36
C GLY A 9 -3.19 -10.76 22.08
N LEU A 10 -2.13 -10.02 22.44
CA LEU A 10 -0.72 -10.43 22.31
C LEU A 10 0.00 -10.32 23.66
N SER A 11 1.30 -10.65 23.70
CA SER A 11 2.07 -10.77 24.95
C SER A 11 2.04 -9.53 25.87
N LYS A 12 1.99 -8.32 25.32
CA LYS A 12 1.95 -7.07 26.11
C LYS A 12 0.65 -6.92 26.93
N ASN A 13 -0.47 -7.36 26.37
CA ASN A 13 -1.79 -7.34 26.99
C ASN A 13 -2.54 -8.61 26.55
N PRO A 14 -2.35 -9.75 27.24
CA PRO A 14 -2.99 -11.01 26.89
C PRO A 14 -4.52 -10.92 26.94
N ALA A 15 -5.20 -11.88 26.31
CA ALA A 15 -6.65 -11.96 26.36
C ALA A 15 -7.16 -12.21 27.79
N SER A 16 -8.17 -11.46 28.20
CA SER A 16 -8.84 -11.54 29.50
C SER A 16 -10.28 -11.03 29.36
N HIS A 17 -11.15 -11.32 30.33
CA HIS A 17 -12.51 -10.76 30.35
C HIS A 17 -12.50 -9.23 30.26
N GLU A 18 -11.61 -8.58 31.01
CA GLU A 18 -11.47 -7.12 31.01
C GLU A 18 -11.09 -6.56 29.62
N THR A 19 -10.13 -7.18 28.92
CA THR A 19 -9.70 -6.69 27.59
C THR A 19 -10.76 -6.90 26.52
N VAL A 20 -11.58 -7.94 26.64
CA VAL A 20 -12.74 -8.19 25.78
C VAL A 20 -13.83 -7.15 26.03
N GLU A 21 -14.19 -6.92 27.30
CA GLU A 21 -15.19 -5.93 27.70
C GLU A 21 -14.80 -4.51 27.24
N LYS A 22 -13.51 -4.17 27.36
CA LYS A 22 -12.94 -2.90 26.87
C LYS A 22 -12.74 -2.84 25.35
N LYS A 23 -13.13 -3.88 24.59
CA LYS A 23 -13.02 -3.94 23.12
C LYS A 23 -11.59 -3.63 22.62
N MET A 24 -10.59 -4.15 23.33
CA MET A 24 -9.16 -3.91 23.04
C MET A 24 -8.61 -4.83 21.95
N HIS A 25 -9.41 -5.79 21.46
CA HIS A 25 -9.06 -6.75 20.42
C HIS A 25 -9.42 -6.27 18.99
N TYR A 26 -9.73 -4.98 18.83
CA TYR A 26 -9.94 -4.36 17.52
C TYR A 26 -8.74 -3.49 17.14
N VAL A 27 -8.40 -3.49 15.85
CA VAL A 27 -7.41 -2.56 15.31
C VAL A 27 -7.87 -1.12 15.57
N LYS A 28 -6.98 -0.32 16.16
CA LYS A 28 -7.16 1.12 16.36
C LYS A 28 -6.23 1.87 15.41
N MET A 29 -6.75 2.94 14.82
CA MET A 29 -6.01 3.70 13.82
C MET A 29 -6.30 5.21 13.89
N LYS A 30 -5.25 6.02 13.84
CA LYS A 30 -5.32 7.48 13.64
C LYS A 30 -5.35 7.78 12.13
N GLY A 31 -6.53 7.61 11.51
CA GLY A 31 -6.68 7.58 10.05
C GLY A 31 -6.09 8.78 9.28
N ASN A 32 -6.24 10.00 9.79
CA ASN A 32 -5.69 11.20 9.14
C ASN A 32 -4.15 11.22 9.12
N GLU A 33 -3.52 10.80 10.21
CA GLU A 33 -2.06 10.75 10.28
C GLU A 33 -1.50 9.59 9.47
N VAL A 34 -2.19 8.44 9.46
CA VAL A 34 -1.88 7.32 8.55
C VAL A 34 -1.96 7.74 7.10
N PHE A 35 -2.99 8.49 6.70
CA PHE A 35 -3.14 9.00 5.34
C PHE A 35 -1.95 9.87 4.93
N LYS A 36 -1.58 10.85 5.77
CA LYS A 36 -0.44 11.75 5.50
C LYS A 36 0.86 10.98 5.38
N PHE A 37 1.09 10.02 6.29
CA PHE A 37 2.27 9.16 6.27
C PHE A 37 2.33 8.34 4.98
N ALA A 38 1.25 7.63 4.66
CA ALA A 38 1.14 6.76 3.48
C ALA A 38 1.52 7.50 2.19
N VAL A 39 0.88 8.65 1.93
CA VAL A 39 1.13 9.43 0.71
C VAL A 39 2.57 9.96 0.66
N LYS A 40 3.08 10.50 1.77
CA LYS A 40 4.44 11.07 1.84
C LYS A 40 5.51 10.00 1.58
N TYR A 41 5.43 8.87 2.27
CA TYR A 41 6.49 7.87 2.24
C TYR A 41 6.42 6.97 1.01
N MET A 42 5.23 6.59 0.53
CA MET A 42 5.12 5.86 -0.74
C MET A 42 5.60 6.69 -1.93
N LYS A 43 5.31 8.01 -1.97
CA LYS A 43 5.89 8.90 -2.97
C LYS A 43 7.42 8.88 -2.89
N ARG A 44 7.96 9.13 -1.69
CA ARG A 44 9.41 9.21 -1.46
C ARG A 44 10.12 7.91 -1.86
N THR A 45 9.61 6.76 -1.44
CA THR A 45 10.24 5.48 -1.73
C THR A 45 10.09 5.10 -3.19
N THR A 46 8.99 5.48 -3.86
CA THR A 46 8.82 5.26 -5.29
C THR A 46 9.86 5.99 -6.12
N VAL A 47 9.97 7.31 -5.93
CA VAL A 47 10.97 8.13 -6.64
C VAL A 47 12.40 7.65 -6.34
N LYS A 48 12.69 7.34 -5.07
CA LYS A 48 14.02 6.86 -4.67
C LYS A 48 14.37 5.53 -5.32
N THR A 49 13.47 4.55 -5.36
CA THR A 49 13.75 3.23 -5.94
C THR A 49 13.88 3.31 -7.45
N LEU A 50 13.03 4.09 -8.15
CA LEU A 50 13.18 4.34 -9.59
C LEU A 50 14.53 4.98 -9.93
N GLY A 51 14.95 5.99 -9.16
CA GLY A 51 16.25 6.63 -9.36
C GLY A 51 17.43 5.69 -9.20
N LYS A 52 17.34 4.66 -8.33
CA LYS A 52 18.38 3.62 -8.23
C LYS A 52 18.47 2.73 -9.47
N CYS A 53 17.40 2.67 -10.26
CA CYS A 53 17.34 1.94 -11.52
C CYS A 53 17.61 2.84 -12.73
N ASN A 54 18.00 4.10 -12.53
CA ASN A 54 18.11 5.13 -13.58
C ASN A 54 16.79 5.34 -14.36
N LEU A 55 15.65 5.20 -13.67
CA LEU A 55 14.32 5.39 -14.22
C LEU A 55 13.63 6.58 -13.54
N SER A 56 12.63 7.14 -14.20
CA SER A 56 11.73 8.15 -13.67
C SER A 56 10.29 7.62 -13.58
N VAL A 57 9.37 8.48 -13.14
CA VAL A 57 7.95 8.08 -12.98
C VAL A 57 7.27 7.89 -14.33
N GLU A 58 7.76 8.55 -15.36
CA GLU A 58 7.28 8.50 -16.73
C GLU A 58 7.51 7.13 -17.38
N ASP A 59 8.59 6.45 -16.96
CA ASP A 59 8.98 5.11 -17.44
C ASP A 59 8.11 3.98 -16.87
N ILE A 60 7.26 4.24 -15.88
CA ILE A 60 6.40 3.21 -15.28
C ILE A 60 5.33 2.80 -16.28
N ASP A 61 5.20 1.52 -16.60
CA ASP A 61 4.13 1.00 -17.45
C ASP A 61 2.93 0.53 -16.62
N CYS A 62 3.20 -0.08 -15.46
CA CYS A 62 2.16 -0.49 -14.52
C CYS A 62 2.52 -0.11 -13.08
N PHE A 63 1.64 0.64 -12.42
CA PHE A 63 1.76 1.08 -11.04
C PHE A 63 0.72 0.39 -10.15
N ILE A 64 1.19 -0.37 -9.17
CA ILE A 64 0.35 -1.16 -8.26
C ILE A 64 0.60 -0.69 -6.81
N PRO A 65 -0.21 0.25 -6.31
CA PRO A 65 -0.13 0.67 -4.92
C PRO A 65 -0.85 -0.32 -3.99
N HIS A 66 -0.54 -0.26 -2.69
CA HIS A 66 -1.33 -0.93 -1.66
C HIS A 66 -2.80 -0.49 -1.73
N GLN A 67 -3.71 -1.47 -1.79
CA GLN A 67 -5.15 -1.27 -1.88
C GLN A 67 -5.76 -0.91 -0.50
N ALA A 68 -5.28 0.17 0.12
CA ALA A 68 -5.76 0.58 1.45
C ALA A 68 -7.13 1.26 1.39
N ASN A 69 -7.24 2.29 0.55
CA ASN A 69 -8.47 2.98 0.21
C ASN A 69 -8.26 3.86 -1.03
N ILE A 70 -9.34 4.20 -1.72
CA ILE A 70 -9.26 4.97 -2.97
C ILE A 70 -8.73 6.39 -2.79
N ARG A 71 -8.88 7.00 -1.60
CA ARG A 71 -8.40 8.36 -1.32
C ARG A 71 -6.87 8.42 -1.28
N ILE A 72 -6.23 7.44 -0.64
CA ILE A 72 -4.75 7.33 -0.59
C ILE A 72 -4.22 7.09 -1.99
N ILE A 73 -4.80 6.14 -2.73
CA ILE A 73 -4.42 5.82 -4.11
C ILE A 73 -4.52 7.07 -4.98
N SER A 74 -5.66 7.75 -4.97
CA SER A 74 -5.89 8.96 -5.76
C SER A 74 -4.93 10.10 -5.41
N ALA A 75 -4.62 10.28 -4.12
CA ALA A 75 -3.65 11.28 -3.67
C ALA A 75 -2.24 10.93 -4.15
N LEU A 76 -1.84 9.66 -4.07
CA LEU A 76 -0.55 9.17 -4.52
C LEU A 76 -0.35 9.38 -6.03
N ILE A 77 -1.36 9.00 -6.84
CA ILE A 77 -1.36 9.23 -8.29
C ILE A 77 -1.15 10.71 -8.60
N ARG A 78 -1.89 11.61 -7.93
CA ARG A 78 -1.78 13.05 -8.14
C ARG A 78 -0.39 13.60 -7.81
N VAL A 79 0.20 13.19 -6.68
CA VAL A 79 1.51 13.72 -6.26
C VAL A 79 2.71 13.13 -7.01
N LEU A 80 2.53 11.95 -7.63
CA LEU A 80 3.48 11.32 -8.55
C LEU A 80 3.26 11.73 -10.01
N LYS A 81 2.09 12.29 -10.36
CA LYS A 81 1.70 12.63 -11.74
C LYS A 81 1.65 11.42 -12.69
N ILE A 82 1.34 10.24 -12.15
CA ILE A 82 1.14 9.02 -12.95
C ILE A 82 -0.21 9.11 -13.69
N LYS A 83 -0.25 8.67 -14.94
CA LYS A 83 -1.51 8.59 -15.70
C LYS A 83 -2.39 7.47 -15.14
N LYS A 84 -3.69 7.71 -15.00
CA LYS A 84 -4.61 6.77 -14.33
C LYS A 84 -4.70 5.39 -15.01
N ASP A 85 -4.55 5.35 -16.33
CA ASP A 85 -4.55 4.13 -17.15
C ASP A 85 -3.35 3.21 -16.86
N LYS A 86 -2.25 3.76 -16.34
CA LYS A 86 -1.08 3.00 -15.88
C LYS A 86 -1.23 2.46 -14.45
N VAL A 87 -2.35 2.73 -13.76
CA VAL A 87 -2.54 2.35 -12.35
C VAL A 87 -3.54 1.20 -12.26
N PHE A 88 -3.13 0.10 -11.62
CA PHE A 88 -4.03 -1.02 -11.38
C PHE A 88 -4.67 -0.93 -9.99
N VAL A 89 -6.00 -1.03 -9.96
CA VAL A 89 -6.81 -0.95 -8.74
C VAL A 89 -7.92 -1.98 -8.82
N ASN A 90 -7.97 -2.88 -7.84
CA ASN A 90 -9.04 -3.88 -7.68
C ASN A 90 -9.70 -3.81 -6.30
N LEU A 91 -9.50 -2.68 -5.59
CA LEU A 91 -10.10 -2.40 -4.28
C LEU A 91 -11.63 -2.62 -4.26
N ASN A 92 -12.33 -2.38 -5.37
CA ASN A 92 -13.77 -2.60 -5.48
C ASN A 92 -14.17 -4.08 -5.44
N LYS A 93 -13.25 -5.01 -5.76
CA LYS A 93 -13.50 -6.45 -5.71
C LYS A 93 -13.22 -7.03 -4.32
N TYR A 94 -12.12 -6.61 -3.66
CA TYR A 94 -11.62 -7.28 -2.44
C TYR A 94 -11.51 -6.39 -1.20
N GLY A 95 -11.65 -5.07 -1.35
CA GLY A 95 -11.30 -4.14 -0.27
C GLY A 95 -9.81 -4.20 0.10
N ASN A 96 -9.50 -3.85 1.35
CA ASN A 96 -8.14 -3.87 1.88
C ASN A 96 -7.82 -5.24 2.48
N THR A 97 -6.98 -6.02 1.80
CA THR A 97 -6.52 -7.35 2.23
C THR A 97 -5.12 -7.31 2.87
N SER A 98 -4.74 -6.16 3.43
CA SER A 98 -3.44 -5.94 4.08
C SER A 98 -2.28 -6.26 3.12
N ALA A 99 -1.29 -7.03 3.56
CA ALA A 99 -0.12 -7.43 2.77
C ALA A 99 -0.46 -8.14 1.44
N ALA A 100 -1.57 -8.87 1.37
CA ALA A 100 -1.99 -9.58 0.17
C ALA A 100 -2.43 -8.65 -0.96
N SER A 101 -2.85 -7.41 -0.63
CA SER A 101 -3.47 -6.46 -1.56
C SER A 101 -2.63 -6.21 -2.82
N VAL A 102 -1.32 -6.02 -2.65
CA VAL A 102 -0.41 -5.70 -3.76
C VAL A 102 -0.19 -6.92 -4.65
N MET A 103 -0.10 -8.12 -4.06
CA MET A 103 0.18 -9.34 -4.81
C MET A 103 -1.06 -9.86 -5.55
N ILE A 104 -2.26 -9.74 -4.96
CA ILE A 104 -3.52 -10.03 -5.66
C ILE A 104 -3.67 -9.07 -6.86
N ALA A 105 -3.39 -7.78 -6.66
CA ALA A 105 -3.44 -6.79 -7.73
C ALA A 105 -2.40 -7.06 -8.85
N LEU A 106 -1.20 -7.51 -8.50
CA LEU A 106 -0.19 -7.92 -9.48
C LEU A 106 -0.61 -9.13 -10.31
N ASP A 107 -1.09 -10.18 -9.65
CA ASP A 107 -1.59 -11.40 -10.32
C ASP A 107 -2.73 -11.08 -11.29
N GLU A 108 -3.71 -10.28 -10.86
CA GLU A 108 -4.82 -9.87 -11.72
C GLU A 108 -4.35 -8.98 -12.88
N ALA A 109 -3.46 -8.01 -12.63
CA ALA A 109 -2.93 -7.16 -13.69
C ALA A 109 -2.21 -7.97 -14.79
N ALA A 110 -1.45 -8.99 -14.40
CA ALA A 110 -0.81 -9.90 -15.34
C ALA A 110 -1.84 -10.75 -16.11
N LYS A 111 -2.82 -11.36 -15.42
CA LYS A 111 -3.87 -12.17 -16.05
C LYS A 111 -4.79 -11.37 -16.99
N GLU A 112 -5.05 -10.11 -16.68
CA GLU A 112 -5.84 -9.20 -17.50
C GLU A 112 -5.03 -8.59 -18.67
N GLY A 113 -3.78 -9.01 -18.87
CA GLY A 113 -2.92 -8.53 -19.97
C GLY A 113 -2.52 -7.05 -19.84
N LYS A 114 -2.59 -6.48 -18.63
CA LYS A 114 -2.18 -5.10 -18.33
C LYS A 114 -0.67 -4.95 -18.21
N ILE A 115 0.04 -6.05 -18.02
CA ILE A 115 1.50 -6.12 -17.92
C ILE A 115 2.01 -7.04 -19.03
N LYS A 116 3.06 -6.60 -19.74
CA LYS A 116 3.73 -7.33 -20.82
C LYS A 116 5.20 -7.51 -20.51
N ASN A 117 5.86 -8.47 -21.18
CA ASN A 117 7.29 -8.67 -21.05
C ASN A 117 8.04 -7.39 -21.44
N GLY A 118 8.96 -6.97 -20.57
CA GLY A 118 9.75 -5.75 -20.71
C GLY A 118 9.16 -4.53 -19.99
N ASP A 119 7.89 -4.57 -19.57
CA ASP A 119 7.23 -3.47 -18.88
C ASP A 119 7.92 -3.17 -17.54
N ILE A 120 7.98 -1.88 -17.18
CA ILE A 120 8.40 -1.45 -15.86
C ILE A 120 7.19 -1.45 -14.92
N VAL A 121 7.19 -2.41 -13.98
CA VAL A 121 6.15 -2.57 -12.97
C VAL A 121 6.64 -2.03 -11.63
N VAL A 122 5.86 -1.17 -11.01
CA VAL A 122 6.18 -0.58 -9.71
C VAL A 122 5.14 -0.98 -8.68
N LEU A 123 5.61 -1.63 -7.62
CA LEU A 123 4.80 -2.04 -6.48
C LEU A 123 5.14 -1.14 -5.29
N THR A 124 4.16 -0.53 -4.62
CA THR A 124 4.44 0.28 -3.42
C THR A 124 3.44 0.02 -2.31
N SER A 125 3.90 -0.01 -1.06
CA SER A 125 3.08 -0.32 0.10
C SER A 125 3.52 0.42 1.36
N PHE A 126 2.60 0.48 2.32
CA PHE A 126 2.82 0.95 3.69
C PHE A 126 1.96 0.12 4.66
N GLY A 127 2.33 0.09 5.94
CA GLY A 127 1.59 -0.66 6.96
C GLY A 127 1.94 -0.25 8.39
N ALA A 128 1.29 -0.91 9.35
CA ALA A 128 1.56 -0.74 10.78
C ALA A 128 3.06 -0.99 11.11
N GLY A 129 3.58 -0.29 12.11
CA GLY A 129 5.00 -0.35 12.48
C GLY A 129 5.64 1.01 12.81
N LEU A 130 5.60 2.04 11.96
CA LEU A 130 5.18 2.07 10.57
C LEU A 130 6.28 1.56 9.63
N THR A 131 5.87 0.85 8.60
CA THR A 131 6.74 0.30 7.57
C THR A 131 6.24 0.69 6.19
N TYR A 132 7.15 0.77 5.21
CA TYR A 132 6.84 1.09 3.82
C TYR A 132 7.95 0.59 2.90
N GLY A 133 7.62 0.39 1.63
CA GLY A 133 8.58 -0.06 0.63
C GLY A 133 8.06 0.08 -0.79
N THR A 134 9.00 0.16 -1.73
CA THR A 134 8.72 0.10 -3.17
C THR A 134 9.66 -0.90 -3.84
N ILE A 135 9.11 -1.68 -4.75
CA ILE A 135 9.82 -2.56 -5.67
C ILE A 135 9.64 -2.02 -7.09
N VAL A 136 10.72 -1.99 -7.85
CA VAL A 136 10.70 -1.76 -9.29
C VAL A 136 11.11 -3.07 -9.95
N LEU A 137 10.27 -3.59 -10.83
CA LEU A 137 10.46 -4.84 -11.56
C LEU A 137 10.47 -4.50 -13.04
N LYS A 138 11.32 -5.20 -13.80
CA LYS A 138 11.11 -5.37 -15.23
C LYS A 138 10.43 -6.73 -15.40
N TRP A 139 9.19 -6.73 -15.87
CA TRP A 139 8.38 -7.94 -16.05
C TRP A 139 8.97 -8.81 -17.16
#